data_AF-A0A7C6XKZ7-F1
#
_entry.id   AF-A0A7C6XKZ7-F1
#
_cell.length_a   1.000
_cell.length_b   1.000
_cell.length_c   1.000
_cell.angle_alpha   90.00
_cell.angle_beta   90.00
_cell.angle_gamma   90.00
#
_symmetry.space_group_name_H-M   'P 1'
#
loop_
_entity.id
_entity.type
_entity.pdbx_description
1 polymer ?
#
loop_
_entity_poly.entity_id
_entity_poly.type
_entity_poly.pdbx_seq_one_letter_code
_entity_poly.pdbx_strand_id
1 'polypeptide(L)'
;ISVKGVETLMATHHSAKRDSQIGRFGLGFKSVLAVSDSPRIFSRSGSFGFDRARSESELRALVPGAPNYPATRLAWAFDPSDESREDPVLQGLMKWATTVVVLPLKAHHDVLAKGLSEFPAEFLLFSQHVERLDLENRSEGRGRRITLERNDSGSFVLDDSNRRSTWVVRSKMHYPSKEALADGGYQAARESVEVAWAAPLEGAPKGLGLFWAFFPTGTFTTLSGIVNAPWKLADDRATLLKGAFNDELLTEVLPTLVADALPLIHRADRPTAVLDVLPARGKEARSDADDVINEPVMRAVSARQCIPTLAGGLRHPKRVKLHPEKLEPEVLEIWASACVDPDEWTHHAVMSPERRSKVVRLLGYHKRTAVSVREWVEHLVKEPTVEGSAAAVRIVALLSQTMPELRPELSRARVLLLEDGSLHTCQRGQVFLPGGSHAPGHLIIDEVLAGDAAVVAALATLGIEIFDQAGELRSELAQDPIRWDRVWASSRKNDLTESAAIFREVLGDRLLEDLRVRNYAGHWRVPNSVFLPGLVVPADGSRDRDFLVDPRFHQQDLELL
;
A
#
# COMPACT_ATOMS: atom_id res chain seq x y z
N ILE A 1 49.80 -1.35 11.15
CA ILE A 1 49.33 -2.63 11.77
C ILE A 1 49.80 -2.72 13.22
N SER A 2 48.95 -3.15 14.15
CA SER A 2 49.33 -3.32 15.56
C SER A 2 49.95 -4.69 15.81
N VAL A 3 50.79 -4.82 16.86
CA VAL A 3 51.39 -6.10 17.29
C VAL A 3 50.31 -7.17 17.48
N LYS A 4 49.25 -6.83 18.20
CA LYS A 4 48.09 -7.71 18.42
C LYS A 4 47.40 -8.15 17.12
N GLY A 5 47.43 -7.29 16.09
CA GLY A 5 46.93 -7.62 14.75
C GLY A 5 47.79 -8.69 14.07
N VAL A 6 49.12 -8.58 14.17
CA VAL A 6 50.05 -9.60 13.64
C VAL A 6 49.87 -10.93 14.37
N GLU A 7 49.82 -10.90 15.70
CA GLU A 7 49.57 -12.10 16.53
C GLU A 7 48.27 -12.80 16.14
N THR A 8 47.20 -12.04 15.88
CA THR A 8 45.90 -12.57 15.44
C THR A 8 45.98 -13.24 14.06
N LEU A 9 46.79 -12.69 13.14
CA LEU A 9 46.99 -13.30 11.82
C LEU A 9 47.82 -14.59 11.90
N MET A 10 48.77 -14.64 12.85
CA MET A 10 49.62 -15.82 13.09
C MET A 10 48.89 -16.94 13.85
N ALA A 11 47.94 -16.59 14.70
CA ALA A 11 47.21 -17.55 15.52
C ALA A 11 46.02 -18.19 14.78
N THR A 12 45.64 -19.41 15.18
CA THR A 12 44.37 -20.04 14.80
C THR A 12 43.47 -20.03 16.02
N HIS A 13 42.24 -19.52 15.88
CA HIS A 13 41.24 -19.42 16.96
C HIS A 13 41.56 -18.44 18.11
N HIS A 14 42.55 -17.55 17.95
CA HIS A 14 42.79 -16.41 18.87
C HIS A 14 42.72 -15.09 18.09
N SER A 15 41.68 -14.28 18.35
CA SER A 15 41.57 -12.92 17.83
C SER A 15 41.32 -11.92 18.94
N ALA A 16 41.86 -10.73 18.76
CA ALA A 16 41.64 -9.57 19.61
C ALA A 16 40.29 -8.86 19.42
N LYS A 17 39.54 -9.21 18.36
CA LYS A 17 38.32 -8.51 17.96
C LYS A 17 37.13 -8.93 18.83
N ARG A 18 36.31 -7.95 19.24
CA ARG A 18 35.05 -8.15 19.98
C ARG A 18 33.95 -8.74 19.08
N ASP A 19 32.95 -9.40 19.67
CA ASP A 19 32.09 -10.43 19.05
C ASP A 19 31.29 -10.04 17.80
N SER A 20 31.04 -8.75 17.58
CA SER A 20 30.29 -8.26 16.41
C SER A 20 31.13 -8.03 15.15
N GLN A 21 32.46 -8.13 15.21
CA GLN A 21 33.35 -7.80 14.09
C GLN A 21 33.67 -8.99 13.18
N ILE A 22 33.62 -8.77 11.85
CA ILE A 22 34.07 -9.75 10.84
C ILE A 22 35.54 -10.12 11.08
N GLY A 23 35.82 -11.44 11.09
CA GLY A 23 37.17 -12.00 11.23
C GLY A 23 37.60 -12.42 12.65
N ARG A 24 36.66 -12.65 13.58
CA ARG A 24 36.92 -13.07 14.98
C ARG A 24 37.75 -14.35 15.14
N PHE A 25 37.84 -15.24 14.16
CA PHE A 25 38.57 -16.50 14.35
C PHE A 25 40.02 -16.48 13.85
N GLY A 26 40.50 -15.35 13.30
CA GLY A 26 41.77 -15.31 12.56
C GLY A 26 41.76 -16.20 11.30
N LEU A 27 40.59 -16.74 10.94
CA LEU A 27 40.39 -17.63 9.78
C LEU A 27 40.06 -16.85 8.50
N GLY A 28 39.46 -15.67 8.62
CA GLY A 28 39.06 -14.86 7.47
C GLY A 28 40.26 -14.52 6.58
N PHE A 29 41.38 -14.10 7.17
CA PHE A 29 42.61 -13.85 6.41
C PHE A 29 43.18 -15.14 5.80
N LYS A 30 43.09 -16.29 6.49
CA LYS A 30 43.62 -17.57 5.96
C LYS A 30 42.90 -18.05 4.71
N SER A 31 41.71 -17.52 4.39
CA SER A 31 41.06 -17.77 3.10
C SER A 31 41.94 -17.36 1.90
N VAL A 32 42.85 -16.38 2.07
CA VAL A 32 43.79 -15.98 1.01
C VAL A 32 44.76 -17.11 0.65
N LEU A 33 44.98 -18.09 1.54
CA LEU A 33 45.82 -19.26 1.25
C LEU A 33 45.24 -20.17 0.17
N ALA A 34 43.94 -20.02 -0.12
CA ALA A 34 43.31 -20.69 -1.26
C ALA A 34 43.87 -20.19 -2.60
N VAL A 35 44.40 -18.96 -2.65
CA VAL A 35 44.88 -18.33 -3.90
C VAL A 35 46.35 -17.94 -3.87
N SER A 36 46.99 -17.88 -2.69
CA SER A 36 48.40 -17.51 -2.54
C SER A 36 49.09 -18.37 -1.50
N ASP A 37 50.35 -18.74 -1.76
CA ASP A 37 51.17 -19.48 -0.80
C ASP A 37 52.12 -18.57 -0.01
N SER A 38 52.22 -17.30 -0.41
CA SER A 38 53.13 -16.32 0.17
C SER A 38 52.50 -14.93 0.34
N PRO A 39 51.37 -14.81 1.08
CA PRO A 39 50.71 -13.52 1.28
C PRO A 39 51.61 -12.54 2.05
N ARG A 40 51.66 -11.29 1.58
CA ARG A 40 52.52 -10.23 2.11
C ARG A 40 51.68 -9.03 2.54
N ILE A 41 52.09 -8.35 3.61
CA ILE A 41 51.40 -7.19 4.17
C ILE A 41 52.43 -6.08 4.35
N PHE A 42 52.16 -4.94 3.71
CA PHE A 42 52.94 -3.71 3.85
C PHE A 42 52.10 -2.67 4.57
N SER A 43 52.56 -2.16 5.71
CA SER A 43 51.84 -1.15 6.49
C SER A 43 52.81 -0.09 6.98
N ARG A 44 52.31 1.13 7.25
CA ARG A 44 53.16 2.26 7.70
C ARG A 44 53.99 1.97 8.95
N SER A 45 53.53 1.06 9.81
CA SER A 45 54.18 0.71 11.07
C SER A 45 54.96 -0.60 11.05
N GLY A 46 54.99 -1.32 9.93
CA GLY A 46 55.68 -2.60 9.82
C GLY A 46 55.15 -3.45 8.67
N SER A 47 56.07 -4.21 8.06
CA SER A 47 55.79 -5.06 6.90
C SER A 47 56.33 -6.46 7.12
N PHE A 48 55.53 -7.45 6.74
CA PHE A 48 55.85 -8.85 6.90
C PHE A 48 55.09 -9.71 5.91
N GLY A 49 55.50 -10.96 5.75
CA GLY A 49 54.74 -11.94 5.00
C GLY A 49 54.78 -13.32 5.60
N PHE A 50 53.99 -14.18 4.98
CA PHE A 50 53.95 -15.60 5.22
C PHE A 50 54.49 -16.32 3.99
N ASP A 51 54.91 -17.56 4.19
CA ASP A 51 55.46 -18.43 3.17
C ASP A 51 55.22 -19.87 3.63
N ARG A 52 54.46 -20.63 2.84
CA ARG A 52 54.11 -22.02 3.20
C ARG A 52 55.36 -22.90 3.27
N ALA A 53 56.21 -22.87 2.26
CA ALA A 53 57.36 -23.77 2.17
C ALA A 53 58.37 -23.50 3.28
N ARG A 54 58.62 -22.21 3.57
CA ARG A 54 59.49 -21.81 4.67
C ARG A 54 58.88 -22.17 6.02
N SER A 55 57.58 -21.95 6.22
CA SER A 55 56.88 -22.35 7.45
C SER A 55 57.00 -23.85 7.69
N GLU A 56 56.75 -24.63 6.64
CA GLU A 56 56.81 -26.09 6.68
C GLU A 56 58.21 -26.59 7.01
N SER A 57 59.25 -26.03 6.40
CA SER A 57 60.65 -26.39 6.68
C SER A 57 61.03 -26.12 8.14
N GLU A 58 60.76 -24.91 8.64
CA GLU A 58 61.08 -24.50 10.02
C GLU A 58 60.30 -25.33 11.05
N LEU A 59 59.00 -25.51 10.85
CA LEU A 59 58.15 -26.25 11.78
C LEU A 59 58.43 -27.76 11.74
N ARG A 60 58.79 -28.32 10.58
CA ARG A 60 59.19 -29.73 10.45
C ARG A 60 60.50 -30.01 11.17
N ALA A 61 61.46 -29.09 11.10
CA ALA A 61 62.71 -29.21 11.84
C ALA A 61 62.47 -29.21 13.36
N LEU A 62 61.50 -28.43 13.84
CA LEU A 62 61.14 -28.35 15.27
C LEU A 62 60.27 -29.52 15.74
N VAL A 63 59.31 -29.96 14.90
CA VAL A 63 58.38 -31.05 15.21
C VAL A 63 58.29 -32.00 14.00
N PRO A 64 59.27 -32.92 13.87
CA PRO A 64 59.24 -33.92 12.80
C PRO A 64 58.01 -34.82 12.89
N GLY A 65 57.41 -35.15 11.74
CA GLY A 65 56.28 -36.09 11.67
C GLY A 65 54.93 -35.52 12.12
N ALA A 66 54.79 -34.20 12.28
CA ALA A 66 53.50 -33.59 12.55
C ALA A 66 52.53 -33.81 11.38
N PRO A 67 51.22 -34.00 11.63
CA PRO A 67 50.24 -34.28 10.58
C PRO A 67 50.00 -33.09 9.64
N ASN A 68 50.29 -31.85 10.07
CA ASN A 68 50.18 -30.64 9.26
C ASN A 68 51.12 -29.54 9.77
N TYR A 69 51.61 -28.70 8.86
CA TYR A 69 52.45 -27.54 9.14
C TYR A 69 51.76 -26.23 8.72
N PRO A 70 51.26 -25.42 9.66
CA PRO A 70 50.47 -24.22 9.36
C PRO A 70 51.29 -23.09 8.71
N ALA A 71 50.89 -22.70 7.49
CA ALA A 71 51.58 -21.70 6.66
C ALA A 71 51.63 -20.28 7.24
N THR A 72 50.75 -19.92 8.18
CA THR A 72 50.75 -18.57 8.78
C THR A 72 51.31 -18.56 10.20
N ARG A 73 51.86 -19.67 10.69
CA ARG A 73 52.32 -19.74 12.09
C ARG A 73 53.58 -18.91 12.34
N LEU A 74 54.39 -18.73 11.31
CA LEU A 74 55.61 -17.93 11.33
C LEU A 74 55.45 -16.78 10.34
N ALA A 75 55.81 -15.56 10.75
CA ALA A 75 55.81 -14.38 9.91
C ALA A 75 57.24 -13.86 9.80
N TRP A 76 57.62 -13.41 8.60
CA TRP A 76 58.95 -12.86 8.33
C TRP A 76 58.85 -11.38 8.02
N ALA A 77 59.68 -10.57 8.67
CA ALA A 77 59.78 -9.15 8.38
C ALA A 77 60.29 -8.93 6.95
N PHE A 78 59.72 -7.94 6.27
CA PHE A 78 60.17 -7.49 4.96
C PHE A 78 60.59 -6.03 5.02
N ASP A 79 61.65 -5.69 4.28
CA ASP A 79 61.95 -4.29 3.97
C ASP A 79 61.04 -3.86 2.81
N PRO A 80 60.14 -2.88 3.01
CA PRO A 80 59.24 -2.42 1.96
C PRO A 80 59.98 -1.83 0.74
N SER A 81 61.18 -1.28 0.95
CA SER A 81 61.99 -0.65 -0.09
C SER A 81 62.60 -1.70 -1.02
N ASP A 82 63.00 -2.84 -0.47
CA ASP A 82 63.51 -3.98 -1.25
C ASP A 82 62.38 -4.64 -2.03
N GLU A 83 61.27 -4.96 -1.36
CA GLU A 83 60.13 -5.66 -1.99
C GLU A 83 59.46 -4.85 -3.09
N SER A 84 59.41 -3.52 -2.97
CA SER A 84 58.80 -2.65 -3.98
C SER A 84 59.74 -2.24 -5.10
N ARG A 85 61.05 -2.53 -5.03
CA ARG A 85 62.06 -2.03 -5.99
C ARG A 85 61.70 -2.30 -7.45
N GLU A 86 61.18 -3.50 -7.73
CA GLU A 86 60.83 -3.97 -9.07
C GLU A 86 59.31 -4.05 -9.32
N ASP A 87 58.48 -3.63 -8.35
CA ASP A 87 57.02 -3.63 -8.45
C ASP A 87 56.49 -2.19 -8.46
N PRO A 88 56.30 -1.58 -9.66
CA PRO A 88 55.80 -0.21 -9.76
C PRO A 88 54.35 -0.07 -9.26
N VAL A 89 53.58 -1.16 -9.22
CA VAL A 89 52.21 -1.15 -8.69
C VAL A 89 52.26 -1.03 -7.17
N LEU A 90 53.09 -1.86 -6.52
CA LEU A 90 53.31 -1.78 -5.07
C LEU A 90 53.87 -0.41 -4.66
N GLN A 91 54.85 0.12 -5.39
CA GLN A 91 55.36 1.48 -5.16
C GLN A 91 54.25 2.52 -5.23
N GLY A 92 53.40 2.44 -6.26
CA GLY A 92 52.27 3.35 -6.45
C GLY A 92 51.26 3.30 -5.30
N LEU A 93 50.86 2.09 -4.88
CA LEU A 93 49.91 1.88 -3.78
C LEU A 93 50.48 2.36 -2.44
N MET A 94 51.76 2.06 -2.16
CA MET A 94 52.42 2.46 -0.91
C MET A 94 52.56 3.98 -0.73
N LYS A 95 52.44 4.79 -1.81
CA LYS A 95 52.46 6.25 -1.69
C LYS A 95 51.29 6.78 -0.86
N TRP A 96 50.09 6.24 -1.07
CA TRP A 96 48.86 6.77 -0.44
C TRP A 96 48.23 5.80 0.57
N ALA A 97 48.33 4.49 0.37
CA ALA A 97 47.65 3.52 1.22
C ALA A 97 48.27 3.47 2.63
N THR A 98 47.43 3.21 3.64
CA THR A 98 47.88 2.92 5.01
C THR A 98 48.39 1.48 5.14
N THR A 99 47.75 0.55 4.44
CA THR A 99 48.10 -0.87 4.41
C THR A 99 47.85 -1.40 3.00
N VAL A 100 48.81 -2.17 2.47
CA VAL A 100 48.73 -2.87 1.19
C VAL A 100 48.88 -4.36 1.47
N VAL A 101 47.98 -5.17 0.93
CA VAL A 101 48.06 -6.64 1.01
C VAL A 101 48.36 -7.16 -0.39
N VAL A 102 49.45 -7.90 -0.53
CA VAL A 102 49.90 -8.48 -1.80
C VAL A 102 49.76 -9.99 -1.71
N LEU A 103 49.06 -10.57 -2.69
CA LEU A 103 48.80 -12.01 -2.76
C LEU A 103 49.40 -12.55 -4.07
N PRO A 104 50.66 -13.01 -4.09
CA PRO A 104 51.21 -13.70 -5.25
C PRO A 104 50.35 -14.93 -5.59
N LEU A 105 49.70 -14.92 -6.75
CA LEU A 105 48.71 -15.93 -7.11
C LEU A 105 49.38 -17.24 -7.51
N LYS A 106 48.89 -18.37 -6.98
CA LYS A 106 49.36 -19.71 -7.38
C LYS A 106 48.59 -20.30 -8.57
N ALA A 107 47.29 -20.00 -8.69
CA ALA A 107 46.36 -20.44 -9.74
C ALA A 107 45.03 -19.62 -9.66
N HIS A 108 44.07 -19.89 -10.57
CA HIS A 108 42.68 -19.37 -10.54
C HIS A 108 42.49 -17.85 -10.74
N HIS A 109 43.28 -17.25 -11.63
CA HIS A 109 43.16 -15.83 -11.97
C HIS A 109 41.77 -15.48 -12.55
N ASP A 110 41.20 -16.39 -13.33
CA ASP A 110 39.89 -16.30 -13.97
C ASP A 110 38.75 -16.24 -12.95
N VAL A 111 38.80 -17.05 -11.90
CA VAL A 111 37.80 -17.06 -10.83
C VAL A 111 37.82 -15.75 -10.04
N LEU A 112 39.02 -15.21 -9.75
CA LEU A 112 39.17 -13.92 -9.09
C LEU A 112 38.72 -12.76 -9.98
N ALA A 113 39.07 -12.78 -11.27
CA ALA A 113 38.62 -11.79 -12.25
C ALA A 113 37.08 -11.76 -12.32
N LYS A 114 36.44 -12.94 -12.39
CA LYS A 114 34.99 -13.07 -12.34
C LYS A 114 34.41 -12.52 -11.03
N GLY A 115 34.98 -12.91 -9.88
CA GLY A 115 34.55 -12.43 -8.57
C GLY A 115 34.65 -10.91 -8.39
N LEU A 116 35.69 -10.27 -8.93
CA LEU A 116 35.80 -8.80 -8.96
C LEU A 116 34.70 -8.17 -9.82
N SER A 117 34.42 -8.75 -10.98
CA SER A 117 33.39 -8.22 -11.88
C SER A 117 31.96 -8.38 -11.33
N GLU A 118 31.68 -9.51 -10.67
CA GLU A 118 30.37 -9.89 -10.14
C GLU A 118 30.17 -9.48 -8.67
N PHE A 119 31.14 -8.78 -8.06
CA PHE A 119 31.06 -8.38 -6.66
C PHE A 119 29.76 -7.63 -6.36
N PRO A 120 28.98 -8.02 -5.36
CA PRO A 120 27.67 -7.40 -5.12
C PRO A 120 27.86 -6.02 -4.50
N ALA A 121 27.34 -4.98 -5.16
CA ALA A 121 27.52 -3.60 -4.70
C ALA A 121 26.83 -3.35 -3.35
N GLU A 122 25.74 -4.07 -3.11
CA GLU A 122 24.93 -4.04 -1.89
C GLU A 122 25.71 -4.47 -0.65
N PHE A 123 26.91 -5.07 -0.81
CA PHE A 123 27.83 -5.32 0.30
C PHE A 123 28.14 -4.07 1.12
N LEU A 124 28.24 -2.90 0.48
CA LEU A 124 28.50 -1.65 1.19
C LEU A 124 27.35 -1.27 2.14
N LEU A 125 26.10 -1.66 1.86
CA LEU A 125 24.95 -1.37 2.73
C LEU A 125 25.14 -1.92 4.15
N PHE A 126 25.92 -3.00 4.29
CA PHE A 126 26.25 -3.64 5.56
C PHE A 126 27.68 -3.36 6.03
N SER A 127 28.45 -2.60 5.24
CA SER A 127 29.82 -2.15 5.55
C SER A 127 29.90 -0.63 5.50
N GLN A 128 29.00 0.06 6.22
CA GLN A 128 28.75 1.51 6.13
C GLN A 128 29.94 2.40 6.50
N HIS A 129 31.04 1.84 7.02
CA HIS A 129 32.30 2.54 7.26
C HIS A 129 33.19 2.62 6.00
N VAL A 130 32.80 1.94 4.93
CA VAL A 130 33.46 1.95 3.62
C VAL A 130 32.62 2.81 2.68
N GLU A 131 33.06 4.05 2.46
CA GLU A 131 32.37 5.01 1.58
C GLU A 131 32.61 4.70 0.09
N ARG A 132 33.74 4.05 -0.22
CA ARG A 132 34.18 3.79 -1.59
C ARG A 132 34.96 2.49 -1.71
N LEU A 133 34.62 1.71 -2.73
CA LEU A 133 35.31 0.49 -3.15
C LEU A 133 35.64 0.59 -4.64
N ASP A 134 36.93 0.62 -4.97
CA ASP A 134 37.42 0.54 -6.34
C ASP A 134 37.91 -0.89 -6.61
N LEU A 135 37.36 -1.53 -7.64
CA LEU A 135 37.73 -2.87 -8.10
C LEU A 135 38.38 -2.75 -9.48
N GLU A 136 39.65 -3.15 -9.59
CA GLU A 136 40.43 -3.05 -10.83
C GLU A 136 40.95 -4.43 -11.25
N ASN A 137 40.62 -4.86 -12.47
CA ASN A 137 41.28 -5.96 -13.17
C ASN A 137 42.19 -5.37 -14.26
N ARG A 138 43.47 -5.21 -13.94
CA ARG A 138 44.45 -4.59 -14.84
C ARG A 138 44.84 -5.48 -16.01
N SER A 139 44.74 -6.81 -15.90
CA SER A 139 44.98 -7.71 -17.04
C SER A 139 43.93 -7.57 -18.14
N GLU A 140 42.70 -7.18 -17.77
CA GLU A 140 41.59 -6.97 -18.72
C GLU A 140 41.29 -5.49 -18.97
N GLY A 141 42.03 -4.56 -18.34
CA GLY A 141 41.76 -3.13 -18.42
C GLY A 141 40.38 -2.70 -17.90
N ARG A 142 39.80 -3.47 -16.96
CA ARG A 142 38.47 -3.21 -16.39
C ARG A 142 38.57 -2.56 -15.03
N GLY A 143 37.77 -1.52 -14.80
CA GLY A 143 37.61 -0.86 -13.51
C GLY A 143 36.13 -0.68 -13.16
N ARG A 144 35.80 -0.84 -11.89
CA ARG A 144 34.45 -0.66 -11.35
C ARG A 144 34.56 0.09 -10.04
N ARG A 145 33.80 1.18 -9.89
CA ARG A 145 33.74 1.96 -8.66
C ARG A 145 32.36 1.82 -8.06
N ILE A 146 32.34 1.52 -6.76
CA ILE A 146 31.12 1.43 -5.97
C ILE A 146 31.25 2.43 -4.82
N THR A 147 30.27 3.32 -4.66
CA THR A 147 30.23 4.27 -3.55
C THR A 147 28.94 4.16 -2.76
N LEU A 148 29.01 4.50 -1.49
CA LEU A 148 27.88 4.55 -0.59
C LEU A 148 27.86 5.90 0.12
N GLU A 149 26.79 6.65 -0.10
CA GLU A 149 26.59 7.96 0.51
C GLU A 149 25.27 7.97 1.29
N ARG A 150 25.21 8.78 2.36
CA ARG A 150 23.98 8.98 3.12
C ARG A 150 23.36 10.31 2.72
N ASN A 151 22.08 10.29 2.35
CA ASN A 151 21.35 11.50 1.98
C ASN A 151 20.72 12.21 3.19
N ASP A 152 20.13 13.39 2.96
CA ASP A 152 19.50 14.22 3.99
C ASP A 152 18.30 13.53 4.67
N SER A 153 17.60 12.63 3.96
CA SER A 153 16.49 11.85 4.54
C SER A 153 16.97 10.67 5.41
N GLY A 154 18.29 10.49 5.53
CA GLY A 154 18.92 9.41 6.30
C GLY A 154 18.95 8.06 5.59
N SER A 155 18.52 8.00 4.32
CA SER A 155 18.63 6.84 3.43
C SER A 155 20.02 6.75 2.82
N PHE A 156 20.38 5.56 2.33
CA PHE A 156 21.65 5.31 1.66
C PHE A 156 21.48 5.31 0.15
N VAL A 157 22.35 6.04 -0.55
CA VAL A 157 22.48 6.03 -2.00
C VAL A 157 23.70 5.21 -2.36
N LEU A 158 23.46 4.07 -3.00
CA LEU A 158 24.46 3.16 -3.53
C LEU A 158 24.63 3.45 -5.02
N ASP A 159 25.84 3.82 -5.44
CA ASP A 159 26.20 4.05 -6.84
C ASP A 159 27.18 2.96 -7.30
N ASP A 160 26.76 2.15 -8.26
CA ASP A 160 27.60 1.15 -8.91
C ASP A 160 27.86 1.55 -10.36
N SER A 161 29.01 2.20 -10.60
CA SER A 161 29.42 2.67 -11.93
C SER A 161 28.34 3.47 -12.66
N ASN A 162 27.74 4.47 -11.98
CA ASN A 162 26.63 5.32 -12.39
C ASN A 162 25.23 4.68 -12.35
N ARG A 163 25.11 3.44 -11.84
CA ARG A 163 23.81 2.83 -11.53
C ARG A 163 23.45 3.13 -10.09
N ARG A 164 22.59 4.12 -9.88
CA ARG A 164 22.18 4.56 -8.55
C ARG A 164 20.96 3.81 -8.04
N SER A 165 21.02 3.43 -6.78
CA SER A 165 19.91 2.85 -6.04
C SER A 165 19.85 3.41 -4.62
N THR A 166 18.65 3.61 -4.10
CA THR A 166 18.41 4.18 -2.77
C THR A 166 17.80 3.12 -1.87
N TRP A 167 18.31 3.05 -0.63
CA TRP A 167 17.99 2.02 0.35
C TRP A 167 17.75 2.61 1.73
N VAL A 168 16.81 2.03 2.49
CA VAL A 168 16.73 2.24 3.94
C VAL A 168 17.40 1.06 4.61
N VAL A 169 18.47 1.31 5.36
CA VAL A 169 19.17 0.26 6.11
C VAL A 169 18.95 0.44 7.60
N ARG A 170 18.46 -0.61 8.26
CA ARG A 170 18.34 -0.67 9.71
C ARG A 170 19.07 -1.89 10.22
N SER A 171 19.77 -1.74 11.34
CA SER A 171 20.37 -2.86 12.07
C SER A 171 19.96 -2.85 13.53
N LYS A 172 20.02 -4.03 14.15
CA LYS A 172 19.78 -4.24 15.58
C LYS A 172 20.76 -5.27 16.10
N MET A 173 21.43 -4.93 17.20
CA MET A 173 22.19 -5.90 17.99
C MET A 173 21.24 -6.75 18.82
N HIS A 174 21.44 -8.06 18.77
CA HIS A 174 20.65 -9.05 19.50
C HIS A 174 21.57 -9.99 20.29
N TYR A 175 21.08 -10.49 21.43
CA TYR A 175 21.76 -11.45 22.28
C TYR A 175 20.96 -12.76 22.25
N PRO A 176 21.42 -13.77 21.48
CA PRO A 176 20.65 -14.99 21.30
C PRO A 176 20.36 -15.73 22.62
N SER A 177 19.20 -16.38 22.71
CA SER A 177 18.86 -17.20 23.87
C SER A 177 19.82 -18.38 24.05
N LYS A 178 19.81 -18.99 25.24
CA LYS A 178 20.63 -20.19 25.51
C LYS A 178 20.32 -21.34 24.54
N GLU A 179 19.05 -21.49 24.16
CA GLU A 179 18.61 -22.51 23.23
C GLU A 179 19.12 -22.22 21.81
N ALA A 180 18.97 -20.99 21.33
CA ALA A 180 19.52 -20.55 20.06
C ALA A 180 21.05 -20.73 20.01
N LEU A 181 21.78 -20.36 21.07
CA LEU A 181 23.23 -20.56 21.12
C LEU A 181 23.63 -22.04 21.04
N ALA A 182 22.88 -22.93 21.68
CA ALA A 182 23.12 -24.36 21.60
C ALA A 182 22.89 -24.90 20.17
N ASP A 183 21.86 -24.41 19.48
CA ASP A 183 21.54 -24.78 18.11
C ASP A 183 22.50 -24.19 17.06
N GLY A 184 22.92 -22.93 17.23
CA GLY A 184 23.73 -22.18 16.25
C GLY A 184 25.12 -22.78 16.00
N GLY A 185 25.62 -23.61 16.93
CA GLY A 185 26.91 -24.29 16.81
C GLY A 185 28.09 -23.34 16.68
N TYR A 186 29.27 -23.88 16.38
CA TYR A 186 30.52 -23.11 16.37
C TYR A 186 30.55 -21.96 15.35
N GLN A 187 29.86 -22.12 14.21
CA GLN A 187 29.94 -21.18 13.09
C GLN A 187 29.00 -19.97 13.24
N ALA A 188 27.79 -20.16 13.79
CA ALA A 188 26.78 -19.11 13.89
C ALA A 188 26.61 -18.57 15.32
N ALA A 189 26.77 -19.40 16.36
CA ALA A 189 26.53 -18.97 17.74
C ALA A 189 27.54 -17.92 18.20
N ARG A 190 27.03 -16.77 18.66
CA ARG A 190 27.79 -15.65 19.20
C ARG A 190 27.02 -15.02 20.35
N GLU A 191 27.73 -14.52 21.36
CA GLU A 191 27.09 -13.82 22.50
C GLU A 191 26.25 -12.63 22.03
N SER A 192 26.67 -11.94 20.98
CA SER A 192 25.87 -10.94 20.29
C SER A 192 25.98 -11.07 18.78
N VAL A 193 24.86 -10.84 18.10
CA VAL A 193 24.74 -10.86 16.64
C VAL A 193 24.09 -9.57 16.16
N GLU A 194 24.56 -9.05 15.04
CA GLU A 194 23.86 -7.97 14.34
C GLU A 194 22.95 -8.55 13.28
N VAL A 195 21.69 -8.13 13.29
CA VAL A 195 20.72 -8.39 12.22
C VAL A 195 20.42 -7.07 11.54
N ALA A 196 20.53 -7.04 10.22
CA ALA A 196 20.26 -5.87 9.41
C ALA A 196 19.29 -6.17 8.28
N TRP A 197 18.46 -5.19 7.92
CA TRP A 197 17.62 -5.22 6.73
C TRP A 197 17.86 -3.97 5.90
N ALA A 198 18.13 -4.17 4.61
CA ALA A 198 18.19 -3.12 3.62
C ALA A 198 16.92 -3.18 2.76
N ALA A 199 16.01 -2.24 2.98
CA ALA A 199 14.77 -2.12 2.24
C ALA A 199 14.97 -1.29 0.95
N PRO A 200 14.50 -1.75 -0.21
CA PRO A 200 14.68 -1.05 -1.48
C PRO A 200 13.73 0.14 -1.59
N LEU A 201 14.23 1.29 -2.07
CA LEU A 201 13.41 2.45 -2.41
C LEU A 201 13.37 2.71 -3.93
N GLU A 202 14.31 3.50 -4.44
CA GLU A 202 14.33 4.01 -5.81
C GLU A 202 15.56 3.48 -6.54
N GLY A 203 15.40 3.03 -7.80
CA GLY A 203 16.48 2.38 -8.56
C GLY A 203 16.90 1.00 -8.04
N ALA A 204 16.58 0.66 -6.79
CA ALA A 204 16.82 -0.64 -6.19
C ALA A 204 15.86 -1.71 -6.75
N PRO A 205 16.32 -2.97 -6.94
CA PRO A 205 15.45 -4.07 -7.34
C PRO A 205 14.28 -4.26 -6.36
N LYS A 206 13.06 -4.31 -6.90
CA LYS A 206 11.83 -4.60 -6.15
C LYS A 206 11.37 -6.02 -6.47
N GLY A 207 10.82 -6.74 -5.49
CA GLY A 207 10.35 -8.11 -5.64
C GLY A 207 10.94 -9.03 -4.58
N LEU A 208 11.34 -10.23 -4.95
CA LEU A 208 11.92 -11.19 -4.02
C LEU A 208 13.18 -10.63 -3.35
N GLY A 209 13.20 -10.69 -2.03
CA GLY A 209 14.39 -10.42 -1.23
C GLY A 209 15.30 -11.62 -1.08
N LEU A 210 16.45 -11.39 -0.46
CA LEU A 210 17.50 -12.38 -0.27
C LEU A 210 18.04 -12.35 1.15
N PHE A 211 18.32 -13.54 1.69
CA PHE A 211 19.11 -13.65 2.93
C PHE A 211 20.59 -13.59 2.61
N TRP A 212 21.32 -12.80 3.38
CA TRP A 212 22.77 -12.65 3.30
C TRP A 212 23.41 -13.09 4.60
N ALA A 213 24.53 -13.81 4.47
CA ALA A 213 25.46 -14.04 5.56
C ALA A 213 26.76 -13.31 5.23
N PHE A 214 26.74 -11.98 5.35
CA PHE A 214 27.72 -11.02 4.82
C PHE A 214 27.80 -10.97 3.29
N PHE A 215 27.54 -12.07 2.61
CA PHE A 215 27.42 -12.20 1.16
C PHE A 215 26.07 -12.87 0.79
N PRO A 216 25.62 -12.73 -0.47
CA PRO A 216 24.43 -13.40 -0.98
C PRO A 216 24.44 -14.90 -0.67
N THR A 217 23.33 -15.40 -0.11
CA THR A 217 23.05 -16.83 -0.07
C THR A 217 22.18 -17.22 -1.27
N GLY A 218 21.83 -18.50 -1.41
CA GLY A 218 20.82 -18.99 -2.36
C GLY A 218 19.40 -18.99 -1.82
N THR A 219 19.16 -18.40 -0.63
CA THR A 219 17.86 -18.45 0.05
C THR A 219 17.08 -17.15 -0.16
N PHE A 220 15.91 -17.27 -0.79
CA PHE A 220 15.05 -16.14 -1.13
C PHE A 220 13.89 -15.96 -0.15
N THR A 221 13.33 -14.75 -0.12
CA THR A 221 12.13 -14.39 0.64
C THR A 221 11.21 -13.46 -0.16
N THR A 222 9.92 -13.50 0.15
CA THR A 222 8.92 -12.55 -0.35
C THR A 222 8.99 -11.19 0.35
N LEU A 223 9.72 -11.06 1.46
CA LEU A 223 10.07 -9.75 2.06
C LEU A 223 11.08 -9.06 1.13
N SER A 224 10.71 -7.95 0.50
CA SER A 224 11.61 -7.26 -0.43
C SER A 224 12.87 -6.73 0.29
N GLY A 225 14.00 -6.77 -0.41
CA GLY A 225 15.27 -6.26 0.10
C GLY A 225 16.22 -7.34 0.58
N ILE A 226 17.19 -6.95 1.40
CA ILE A 226 18.27 -7.85 1.82
C ILE A 226 18.28 -7.96 3.34
N VAL A 227 18.17 -9.18 3.85
CA VAL A 227 18.29 -9.46 5.29
C VAL A 227 19.67 -10.06 5.58
N ASN A 228 20.53 -9.30 6.24
CA ASN A 228 21.88 -9.70 6.57
C ASN A 228 22.01 -10.07 8.05
N ALA A 229 22.47 -11.28 8.34
CA ALA A 229 22.78 -11.74 9.69
C ALA A 229 23.79 -12.90 9.64
N PRO A 230 24.46 -13.25 10.76
CA PRO A 230 25.34 -14.41 10.81
C PRO A 230 24.52 -15.72 10.92
N TRP A 231 23.73 -16.03 9.90
CA TRP A 231 22.83 -17.19 9.86
C TRP A 231 23.57 -18.51 10.10
N LYS A 232 22.84 -19.48 10.66
CA LYS A 232 23.22 -20.90 10.61
C LYS A 232 22.93 -21.43 9.20
N LEU A 233 23.98 -21.83 8.50
CA LEU A 233 23.93 -22.27 7.10
C LEU A 233 24.31 -23.74 6.96
N ALA A 234 23.91 -24.35 5.84
CA ALA A 234 24.43 -25.64 5.41
C ALA A 234 25.92 -25.54 5.04
N ASP A 235 26.59 -26.68 4.86
CA ASP A 235 28.04 -26.74 4.57
C ASP A 235 28.41 -26.02 3.27
N ASP A 236 27.50 -25.97 2.30
CA ASP A 236 27.64 -25.24 1.04
C ASP A 236 27.51 -23.71 1.18
N ARG A 237 27.07 -23.23 2.35
CA ARG A 237 26.80 -21.82 2.68
C ARG A 237 25.78 -21.12 1.77
N ALA A 238 25.01 -21.89 1.00
CA ALA A 238 23.99 -21.36 0.11
C ALA A 238 22.60 -21.38 0.77
N THR A 239 22.36 -22.34 1.69
CA THR A 239 21.03 -22.56 2.27
C THR A 239 21.01 -22.27 3.76
N LEU A 240 19.98 -21.53 4.20
CA LEU A 240 19.68 -21.34 5.63
C LEU A 240 19.10 -22.64 6.21
N LEU A 241 19.64 -23.08 7.35
CA LEU A 241 19.15 -24.26 8.05
C LEU A 241 17.97 -23.92 8.96
N LYS A 242 17.08 -24.89 9.19
CA LYS A 242 16.08 -24.82 10.26
C LYS A 242 16.75 -24.94 11.62
N GLY A 243 16.18 -24.28 12.62
CA GLY A 243 16.61 -24.42 14.00
C GLY A 243 16.38 -23.16 14.82
N ALA A 244 16.38 -23.35 16.14
CA ALA A 244 16.08 -22.31 17.12
C ALA A 244 16.93 -21.05 16.93
N PHE A 245 18.17 -21.16 16.44
CA PHE A 245 19.01 -19.99 16.20
C PHE A 245 18.47 -19.09 15.11
N ASN A 246 18.19 -19.64 13.92
CA ASN A 246 17.67 -18.83 12.81
C ASN A 246 16.24 -18.39 13.12
N ASP A 247 15.41 -19.28 13.66
CA ASP A 247 14.01 -18.98 13.99
C ASP A 247 13.92 -17.79 14.96
N GLU A 248 14.75 -17.74 16.01
CA GLU A 248 14.75 -16.60 16.95
C GLU A 248 15.06 -15.27 16.26
N LEU A 249 16.03 -15.23 15.34
CA LEU A 249 16.35 -13.99 14.60
C LEU A 249 15.21 -13.60 13.65
N LEU A 250 14.58 -14.59 13.02
CA LEU A 250 13.49 -14.43 12.06
C LEU A 250 12.18 -13.99 12.74
N THR A 251 11.88 -14.45 13.96
CA THR A 251 10.62 -14.17 14.66
C THR A 251 10.70 -13.06 15.71
N GLU A 252 11.85 -12.85 16.35
CA GLU A 252 11.97 -11.88 17.45
C GLU A 252 12.66 -10.57 17.02
N VAL A 253 13.63 -10.64 16.11
CA VAL A 253 14.47 -9.50 15.74
C VAL A 253 13.95 -8.81 14.48
N LEU A 254 13.86 -9.56 13.38
CA LEU A 254 13.50 -9.03 12.07
C LEU A 254 12.13 -8.32 12.02
N PRO A 255 11.06 -8.82 12.67
CA PRO A 255 9.75 -8.17 12.60
C PRO A 255 9.74 -6.75 13.17
N THR A 256 10.43 -6.55 14.29
CA THR A 256 10.56 -5.22 14.91
C THR A 256 11.34 -4.28 14.00
N LEU A 257 12.42 -4.78 13.40
CA LEU A 257 13.30 -4.01 12.53
C LEU A 257 12.55 -3.55 11.26
N VAL A 258 11.75 -4.43 10.64
CA VAL A 258 10.89 -4.08 9.50
C VAL A 258 9.83 -3.06 9.89
N ALA A 259 9.12 -3.28 11.01
CA ALA A 259 8.06 -2.37 11.45
C ALA A 259 8.57 -0.97 11.79
N ASP A 260 9.75 -0.85 12.41
CA ASP A 260 10.38 0.42 12.75
C ASP A 260 10.95 1.18 11.54
N ALA A 261 11.20 0.48 10.42
CA ALA A 261 11.71 1.08 9.19
C ALA A 261 10.61 1.71 8.31
N LEU A 262 9.33 1.33 8.49
CA LEU A 262 8.23 1.80 7.64
C LEU A 262 8.10 3.33 7.52
N PRO A 263 8.26 4.14 8.59
CA PRO A 263 8.20 5.60 8.47
C PRO A 263 9.30 6.19 7.58
N LEU A 264 10.45 5.52 7.48
CA LEU A 264 11.58 5.93 6.63
C LEU A 264 11.39 5.51 5.17
N ILE A 265 10.56 4.50 4.93
CA ILE A 265 10.21 3.99 3.59
C ILE A 265 9.05 4.81 2.99
N HIS A 266 8.17 5.33 3.85
CA HIS A 266 7.04 6.14 3.43
C HIS A 266 7.48 7.41 2.71
N ARG A 267 6.90 7.64 1.54
CA ARG A 267 7.06 8.88 0.78
C ARG A 267 5.70 9.31 0.23
N ALA A 268 5.39 10.60 0.32
CA ALA A 268 4.12 11.14 -0.15
C ALA A 268 3.91 10.97 -1.66
N ASP A 269 4.99 11.02 -2.46
CA ASP A 269 4.95 10.80 -3.91
C ASP A 269 4.79 9.31 -4.30
N ARG A 270 5.07 8.39 -3.38
CA ARG A 270 4.94 6.94 -3.57
C ARG A 270 4.35 6.27 -2.33
N PRO A 271 3.08 6.52 -2.00
CA PRO A 271 2.47 6.10 -0.74
C PRO A 271 2.42 4.57 -0.55
N THR A 272 2.43 3.80 -1.64
CA THR A 272 2.39 2.34 -1.60
C THR A 272 3.75 1.67 -1.42
N ALA A 273 4.85 2.42 -1.39
CA ALA A 273 6.20 1.86 -1.22
C ALA A 273 6.32 1.02 0.06
N VAL A 274 5.63 1.44 1.14
CA VAL A 274 5.58 0.69 2.41
C VAL A 274 4.89 -0.67 2.29
N LEU A 275 3.99 -0.87 1.32
CA LEU A 275 3.32 -2.15 1.07
C LEU A 275 4.12 -3.03 0.10
N ASP A 276 4.84 -2.41 -0.83
CA ASP A 276 5.66 -3.09 -1.83
C ASP A 276 6.87 -3.80 -1.19
N VAL A 277 7.33 -3.32 -0.03
CA VAL A 277 8.42 -3.97 0.72
C VAL A 277 7.98 -5.15 1.58
N LEU A 278 6.69 -5.26 1.90
CA LEU A 278 6.19 -6.28 2.83
C LEU A 278 6.07 -7.67 2.18
N PRO A 279 6.17 -8.74 2.99
CA PRO A 279 6.02 -10.11 2.51
C PRO A 279 4.72 -10.35 1.73
N ALA A 280 4.78 -11.25 0.75
CA ALA A 280 3.62 -11.69 -0.01
C ALA A 280 2.69 -12.55 0.85
N ARG A 281 1.54 -12.98 0.29
CA ARG A 281 0.63 -13.89 0.99
C ARG A 281 1.32 -15.25 1.14
N GLY A 282 1.32 -15.83 2.35
CA GLY A 282 2.05 -17.06 2.71
C GLY A 282 1.68 -18.36 1.98
N LYS A 283 1.08 -18.31 0.78
CA LYS A 283 0.87 -19.46 -0.10
C LYS A 283 1.98 -19.64 -1.15
N GLU A 284 2.96 -18.73 -1.18
CA GLU A 284 4.08 -18.72 -2.13
C GLU A 284 5.44 -18.63 -1.43
N ALA A 285 5.61 -19.37 -0.32
CA ALA A 285 6.87 -19.38 0.41
C ALA A 285 8.03 -19.80 -0.53
N ARG A 286 9.10 -19.02 -0.55
CA ARG A 286 10.29 -19.27 -1.40
C ARG A 286 11.37 -20.08 -0.69
N SER A 287 11.28 -20.16 0.63
CA SER A 287 12.15 -20.95 1.50
C SER A 287 11.46 -21.20 2.83
N ASP A 288 12.01 -22.10 3.64
CA ASP A 288 11.53 -22.30 5.01
C ASP A 288 11.64 -21.03 5.87
N ALA A 289 12.74 -20.28 5.70
CA ALA A 289 12.91 -18.99 6.38
C ALA A 289 11.85 -17.97 5.95
N ASP A 290 11.45 -17.97 4.67
CA ASP A 290 10.39 -17.11 4.17
C ASP A 290 9.01 -17.47 4.75
N ASP A 291 8.72 -18.76 4.92
CA ASP A 291 7.48 -19.22 5.56
C ASP A 291 7.41 -18.77 7.03
N VAL A 292 8.52 -18.93 7.76
CA VAL A 292 8.63 -18.56 9.19
C VAL A 292 8.48 -17.05 9.42
N ILE A 293 9.14 -16.20 8.61
CA ILE A 293 9.12 -14.74 8.88
C ILE A 293 7.78 -14.07 8.56
N ASN A 294 6.99 -14.67 7.68
CA ASN A 294 5.89 -13.98 7.01
C ASN A 294 4.81 -13.50 8.00
N GLU A 295 4.41 -14.37 8.92
CA GLU A 295 3.42 -14.09 9.94
C GLU A 295 3.93 -13.14 11.04
N PRO A 296 5.11 -13.37 11.66
CA PRO A 296 5.71 -12.44 12.63
C PRO A 296 5.88 -11.03 12.09
N VAL A 297 6.44 -10.87 10.88
CA VAL A 297 6.64 -9.55 10.25
C VAL A 297 5.30 -8.83 10.07
N MET A 298 4.32 -9.50 9.46
CA MET A 298 3.01 -8.89 9.20
C MET A 298 2.27 -8.52 10.48
N ARG A 299 2.41 -9.34 11.53
CA ARG A 299 1.85 -9.05 12.86
C ARG A 299 2.51 -7.84 13.51
N ALA A 300 3.84 -7.76 13.51
CA ALA A 300 4.58 -6.62 14.07
C ALA A 300 4.25 -5.32 13.32
N VAL A 301 4.18 -5.37 11.99
CA VAL A 301 3.78 -4.24 11.14
C VAL A 301 2.36 -3.78 11.46
N SER A 302 1.43 -4.73 11.67
CA SER A 302 0.03 -4.40 11.99
C SER A 302 -0.15 -3.65 13.32
N ALA A 303 0.85 -3.68 14.20
CA ALA A 303 0.86 -2.98 15.48
C ALA A 303 1.40 -1.54 15.37
N ARG A 304 1.81 -1.09 14.18
CA ARG A 304 2.34 0.26 13.90
C ARG A 304 1.46 1.01 12.90
N GLN A 305 1.75 2.29 12.70
CA GLN A 305 1.21 3.07 11.58
C GLN A 305 1.85 2.56 10.29
N CYS A 306 1.07 1.85 9.45
CA CYS A 306 1.61 1.11 8.30
C CYS A 306 0.74 1.19 7.05
N ILE A 307 -0.49 1.71 7.14
CA ILE A 307 -1.40 1.79 6.00
C ILE A 307 -1.39 3.23 5.47
N PRO A 308 -1.06 3.44 4.19
CA PRO A 308 -1.09 4.77 3.58
C PRO A 308 -2.54 5.28 3.46
N THR A 309 -2.73 6.57 3.74
CA THR A 309 -4.04 7.23 3.74
C THR A 309 -4.19 8.21 2.56
N LEU A 310 -5.43 8.62 2.24
CA LEU A 310 -5.67 9.64 1.21
C LEU A 310 -5.05 10.99 1.59
N ALA A 311 -4.93 11.30 2.88
CA ALA A 311 -4.20 12.47 3.37
C ALA A 311 -2.66 12.40 3.19
N GLY A 312 -2.13 11.29 2.65
CA GLY A 312 -0.70 11.14 2.36
C GLY A 312 0.17 10.67 3.54
N GLY A 313 -0.43 10.34 4.68
CA GLY A 313 0.25 9.81 5.87
C GLY A 313 0.13 8.30 6.03
N LEU A 314 0.73 7.77 7.11
CA LEU A 314 0.50 6.40 7.56
C LEU A 314 -0.44 6.37 8.76
N ARG A 315 -1.40 5.45 8.77
CA ARG A 315 -2.31 5.24 9.89
C ARG A 315 -2.31 3.80 10.38
N HIS A 316 -2.69 3.64 11.64
CA HIS A 316 -2.77 2.35 12.29
C HIS A 316 -3.98 1.55 11.74
N PRO A 317 -3.86 0.23 11.51
CA PRO A 317 -4.96 -0.60 10.99
C PRO A 317 -6.26 -0.57 11.79
N LYS A 318 -6.20 -0.27 13.10
CA LYS A 318 -7.39 -0.04 13.95
C LYS A 318 -8.20 1.22 13.63
N ARG A 319 -7.61 2.20 12.93
CA ARG A 319 -8.22 3.52 12.71
C ARG A 319 -8.49 3.86 11.25
N VAL A 320 -7.95 3.09 10.30
CA VAL A 320 -8.13 3.35 8.86
C VAL A 320 -9.24 2.46 8.28
N LYS A 321 -10.06 2.99 7.38
CA LYS A 321 -11.10 2.27 6.65
C LYS A 321 -10.60 1.92 5.26
N LEU A 322 -10.94 0.72 4.78
CA LEU A 322 -10.61 0.24 3.44
C LEU A 322 -11.87 0.27 2.59
N HIS A 323 -11.81 0.98 1.46
CA HIS A 323 -12.91 1.08 0.50
C HIS A 323 -13.32 -0.31 -0.07
N PRO A 324 -14.55 -0.46 -0.59
CA PRO A 324 -15.01 -1.69 -1.25
C PRO A 324 -14.10 -2.14 -2.40
N GLU A 325 -14.16 -3.43 -2.75
CA GLU A 325 -13.36 -3.97 -3.86
C GLU A 325 -14.01 -3.72 -5.23
N LYS A 326 -13.21 -3.86 -6.29
CA LYS A 326 -13.68 -3.82 -7.70
C LYS A 326 -14.36 -2.49 -8.09
N LEU A 327 -13.96 -1.40 -7.45
CA LEU A 327 -14.41 -0.06 -7.81
C LEU A 327 -13.51 0.52 -8.92
N GLU A 328 -14.14 1.16 -9.90
CA GLU A 328 -13.44 1.83 -10.99
C GLU A 328 -12.66 3.07 -10.48
N PRO A 329 -11.50 3.41 -11.07
CA PRO A 329 -10.69 4.57 -10.66
C PRO A 329 -11.46 5.89 -10.63
N GLU A 330 -12.32 6.12 -11.62
CA GLU A 330 -13.14 7.34 -11.70
C GLU A 330 -14.06 7.50 -10.48
N VAL A 331 -14.70 6.42 -10.03
CA VAL A 331 -15.60 6.44 -8.86
C VAL A 331 -14.80 6.78 -7.59
N LEU A 332 -13.59 6.24 -7.48
CA LEU A 332 -12.69 6.51 -6.37
C LEU A 332 -12.16 7.96 -6.39
N GLU A 333 -11.91 8.54 -7.56
CA GLU A 333 -11.51 9.96 -7.68
C GLU A 333 -12.64 10.90 -7.26
N ILE A 334 -13.87 10.64 -7.72
CA ILE A 334 -15.06 11.40 -7.31
C ILE A 334 -15.20 11.34 -5.78
N TRP A 335 -15.11 10.13 -5.21
CA TRP A 335 -15.22 9.94 -3.77
C TRP A 335 -14.11 10.65 -2.99
N ALA A 336 -12.86 10.56 -3.45
CA ALA A 336 -11.72 11.23 -2.80
C ALA A 336 -11.87 12.75 -2.78
N SER A 337 -12.41 13.34 -3.86
CA SER A 337 -12.57 14.79 -3.97
C SER A 337 -13.59 15.37 -2.99
N ALA A 338 -14.55 14.56 -2.54
CA ALA A 338 -15.62 14.95 -1.61
C ALA A 338 -15.42 14.38 -0.19
N CYS A 339 -14.31 13.69 0.07
CA CYS A 339 -14.06 13.05 1.36
C CYS A 339 -13.70 14.08 2.45
N VAL A 340 -14.48 14.11 3.53
CA VAL A 340 -14.30 15.05 4.65
C VAL A 340 -13.07 14.72 5.52
N ASP A 341 -12.77 13.43 5.72
CA ASP A 341 -11.71 12.92 6.61
C ASP A 341 -10.74 11.98 5.85
N PRO A 342 -9.97 12.50 4.87
CA PRO A 342 -9.09 11.69 4.02
C PRO A 342 -7.98 10.94 4.79
N ASP A 343 -7.72 11.31 6.03
CA ASP A 343 -6.78 10.61 6.90
C ASP A 343 -7.37 9.31 7.48
N GLU A 344 -8.70 9.14 7.52
CA GLU A 344 -9.37 7.90 7.97
C GLU A 344 -9.42 6.83 6.88
N TRP A 345 -9.13 7.16 5.63
CA TRP A 345 -9.34 6.28 4.49
C TRP A 345 -8.04 5.86 3.83
N THR A 346 -7.97 4.59 3.43
CA THR A 346 -6.83 4.03 2.68
C THR A 346 -6.61 4.78 1.37
N HIS A 347 -5.36 5.05 1.04
CA HIS A 347 -4.99 5.63 -0.25
C HIS A 347 -5.45 4.75 -1.43
N HIS A 348 -6.05 5.31 -2.48
CA HIS A 348 -6.64 4.52 -3.58
C HIS A 348 -5.63 3.71 -4.41
N ALA A 349 -4.35 4.11 -4.45
CA ALA A 349 -3.27 3.32 -5.06
C ALA A 349 -3.05 1.92 -4.45
N VAL A 350 -3.69 1.59 -3.31
CA VAL A 350 -3.70 0.23 -2.75
C VAL A 350 -4.61 -0.75 -3.51
N MET A 351 -5.32 -0.29 -4.55
CA MET A 351 -6.29 -1.10 -5.32
C MET A 351 -5.72 -2.32 -6.04
N SER A 352 -4.41 -2.40 -6.28
CA SER A 352 -3.83 -3.58 -6.93
C SER A 352 -4.11 -4.84 -6.09
N PRO A 353 -4.41 -6.01 -6.71
CA PRO A 353 -4.79 -7.21 -5.96
C PRO A 353 -3.79 -7.61 -4.88
N GLU A 354 -2.49 -7.46 -5.16
CA GLU A 354 -1.42 -7.76 -4.21
C GLU A 354 -1.43 -6.79 -3.01
N ARG A 355 -1.43 -5.48 -3.26
CA ARG A 355 -1.41 -4.45 -2.20
C ARG A 355 -2.67 -4.50 -1.36
N ARG A 356 -3.83 -4.65 -1.99
CA ARG A 356 -5.11 -4.80 -1.30
C ARG A 356 -5.11 -6.03 -0.40
N SER A 357 -4.59 -7.16 -0.88
CA SER A 357 -4.45 -8.38 -0.06
C SER A 357 -3.58 -8.15 1.18
N LYS A 358 -2.49 -7.38 1.06
CA LYS A 358 -1.65 -7.01 2.22
C LYS A 358 -2.42 -6.15 3.22
N VAL A 359 -3.15 -5.13 2.75
CA VAL A 359 -3.99 -4.27 3.61
C VAL A 359 -5.10 -5.07 4.30
N VAL A 360 -5.82 -5.93 3.58
CA VAL A 360 -6.87 -6.80 4.15
C VAL A 360 -6.28 -7.68 5.25
N ARG A 361 -5.09 -8.24 5.04
CA ARG A 361 -4.41 -9.04 6.09
C ARG A 361 -4.05 -8.20 7.31
N LEU A 362 -3.50 -7.00 7.11
CA LEU A 362 -3.17 -6.07 8.21
C LEU A 362 -4.40 -5.68 9.03
N LEU A 363 -5.54 -5.44 8.37
CA LEU A 363 -6.82 -5.20 9.03
C LEU A 363 -7.35 -6.44 9.76
N GLY A 364 -7.15 -7.62 9.19
CA GLY A 364 -7.58 -8.91 9.74
C GLY A 364 -7.02 -9.21 11.13
N TYR A 365 -5.78 -8.81 11.43
CA TYR A 365 -5.22 -8.93 12.78
C TYR A 365 -5.99 -8.18 13.86
N HIS A 366 -6.77 -7.17 13.45
CA HIS A 366 -7.62 -6.37 14.33
C HIS A 366 -9.11 -6.69 14.14
N LYS A 367 -9.43 -7.83 13.51
CA LYS A 367 -10.80 -8.27 13.19
C LYS A 367 -11.59 -7.23 12.38
N ARG A 368 -10.91 -6.50 11.49
CA ARG A 368 -11.51 -5.51 10.60
C ARG A 368 -11.47 -5.99 9.16
N THR A 369 -12.46 -5.56 8.38
CA THR A 369 -12.59 -5.84 6.95
C THR A 369 -12.77 -4.53 6.18
N ALA A 370 -12.85 -4.63 4.85
CA ALA A 370 -13.33 -3.51 4.04
C ALA A 370 -14.74 -3.10 4.48
N VAL A 371 -15.04 -1.81 4.36
CA VAL A 371 -16.39 -1.29 4.61
C VAL A 371 -17.35 -1.75 3.51
N SER A 372 -18.64 -1.74 3.82
CA SER A 372 -19.68 -2.00 2.82
C SER A 372 -19.80 -0.82 1.85
N VAL A 373 -20.39 -1.04 0.67
CA VAL A 373 -20.56 0.02 -0.34
C VAL A 373 -21.50 1.10 0.19
N ARG A 374 -22.56 0.73 0.91
CA ARG A 374 -23.45 1.68 1.55
C ARG A 374 -22.73 2.55 2.57
N GLU A 375 -22.01 1.95 3.52
CA GLU A 375 -21.28 2.72 4.54
C GLU A 375 -20.25 3.64 3.88
N TRP A 376 -19.60 3.17 2.83
CA TRP A 376 -18.62 3.96 2.07
C TRP A 376 -19.22 5.21 1.43
N VAL A 377 -20.37 5.10 0.77
CA VAL A 377 -21.02 6.26 0.12
C VAL A 377 -21.71 7.16 1.14
N GLU A 378 -22.39 6.61 2.14
CA GLU A 378 -23.01 7.41 3.23
C GLU A 378 -21.97 8.22 4.01
N HIS A 379 -20.70 7.80 4.01
CA HIS A 379 -19.63 8.54 4.69
C HIS A 379 -19.36 9.93 4.07
N LEU A 380 -19.60 10.12 2.76
CA LEU A 380 -19.47 11.43 2.11
C LEU A 380 -20.43 12.48 2.67
N VAL A 381 -21.56 12.02 3.24
CA VAL A 381 -22.61 12.86 3.82
C VAL A 381 -22.69 12.71 5.34
N LYS A 382 -21.62 12.23 5.98
CA LYS A 382 -21.53 12.17 7.46
C LYS A 382 -21.77 13.55 8.08
N GLU A 383 -21.21 14.58 7.45
CA GLU A 383 -21.58 15.98 7.66
C GLU A 383 -22.37 16.40 6.41
N PRO A 384 -23.69 16.68 6.53
CA PRO A 384 -24.52 16.96 5.36
C PRO A 384 -24.06 18.23 4.66
N THR A 385 -23.47 18.08 3.47
CA THR A 385 -23.09 19.17 2.58
C THR A 385 -23.64 18.92 1.18
N VAL A 386 -23.84 19.99 0.41
CA VAL A 386 -24.29 19.91 -0.98
C VAL A 386 -23.26 19.14 -1.80
N GLU A 387 -21.97 19.45 -1.65
CA GLU A 387 -20.89 18.81 -2.41
C GLU A 387 -20.79 17.31 -2.10
N GLY A 388 -20.88 16.94 -0.82
CA GLY A 388 -20.86 15.55 -0.38
C GLY A 388 -22.06 14.76 -0.91
N SER A 389 -23.25 15.35 -0.85
CA SER A 389 -24.48 14.74 -1.37
C SER A 389 -24.45 14.60 -2.90
N ALA A 390 -24.00 15.63 -3.62
CA ALA A 390 -23.84 15.59 -5.08
C ALA A 390 -22.91 14.46 -5.52
N ALA A 391 -21.73 14.35 -4.89
CA ALA A 391 -20.78 13.28 -5.17
C ALA A 391 -21.36 11.90 -4.83
N ALA A 392 -22.03 11.76 -3.68
CA ALA A 392 -22.65 10.51 -3.26
C ALA A 392 -23.75 10.04 -4.22
N VAL A 393 -24.66 10.93 -4.63
CA VAL A 393 -25.74 10.62 -5.59
C VAL A 393 -25.17 10.16 -6.94
N ARG A 394 -24.15 10.86 -7.44
CA ARG A 394 -23.44 10.48 -8.68
C ARG A 394 -22.81 9.10 -8.57
N ILE A 395 -22.14 8.79 -7.47
CA ILE A 395 -21.53 7.48 -7.23
C ILE A 395 -22.59 6.38 -7.16
N VAL A 396 -23.71 6.63 -6.46
CA VAL A 396 -24.83 5.67 -6.38
C VAL A 396 -25.40 5.38 -7.76
N ALA A 397 -25.60 6.39 -8.61
CA ALA A 397 -26.08 6.23 -9.96
C ALA A 397 -25.11 5.42 -10.83
N LEU A 398 -23.82 5.78 -10.83
CA LEU A 398 -22.78 5.08 -11.58
C LEU A 398 -22.67 3.61 -11.17
N LEU A 399 -22.53 3.32 -9.87
CA LEU A 399 -22.41 1.95 -9.37
C LEU A 399 -23.68 1.13 -9.60
N SER A 400 -24.87 1.75 -9.54
CA SER A 400 -26.11 1.06 -9.86
C SER A 400 -26.18 0.65 -11.34
N GLN A 401 -25.55 1.40 -12.25
CA GLN A 401 -25.46 1.02 -13.66
C GLN A 401 -24.39 -0.06 -13.89
N THR A 402 -23.17 0.14 -13.38
CA THR A 402 -22.01 -0.71 -13.67
C THR A 402 -21.97 -2.00 -12.87
N MET A 403 -22.54 -2.02 -11.66
CA MET A 403 -22.54 -3.16 -10.73
C MET A 403 -23.96 -3.43 -10.20
N PRO A 404 -24.85 -4.04 -11.02
CA PRO A 404 -26.25 -4.26 -10.66
C PRO A 404 -26.46 -5.06 -9.36
N GLU A 405 -25.51 -5.90 -8.96
CA GLU A 405 -25.52 -6.67 -7.72
C GLU A 405 -25.49 -5.79 -6.45
N LEU A 406 -24.98 -4.56 -6.55
CA LEU A 406 -24.91 -3.62 -5.44
C LEU A 406 -26.19 -2.79 -5.26
N ARG A 407 -27.12 -2.81 -6.24
CA ARG A 407 -28.37 -2.03 -6.21
C ARG A 407 -29.19 -2.19 -4.93
N PRO A 408 -29.40 -3.41 -4.37
CA PRO A 408 -30.20 -3.56 -3.15
C PRO A 408 -29.59 -2.85 -1.94
N GLU A 409 -28.26 -2.79 -1.87
CA GLU A 409 -27.53 -2.10 -0.82
C GLU A 409 -27.52 -0.58 -1.06
N LEU A 410 -27.23 -0.15 -2.29
CA LEU A 410 -27.16 1.25 -2.70
C LEU A 410 -28.52 1.97 -2.60
N SER A 411 -29.62 1.30 -2.93
CA SER A 411 -30.98 1.86 -2.82
C SER A 411 -31.38 2.22 -1.38
N ARG A 412 -30.68 1.66 -0.38
CA ARG A 412 -30.88 1.94 1.05
C ARG A 412 -29.94 3.01 1.59
N ALA A 413 -28.99 3.50 0.78
CA ALA A 413 -28.05 4.53 1.18
C ALA A 413 -28.76 5.88 1.29
N ARG A 414 -28.65 6.54 2.45
CA ARG A 414 -29.21 7.89 2.68
C ARG A 414 -28.19 8.93 2.28
N VAL A 415 -28.30 9.40 1.03
CA VAL A 415 -27.29 10.26 0.39
C VAL A 415 -27.87 11.55 -0.19
N LEU A 416 -29.19 11.63 -0.34
CA LEU A 416 -29.88 12.77 -0.93
C LEU A 416 -30.16 13.82 0.14
N LEU A 417 -29.59 15.01 0.00
CA LEU A 417 -29.85 16.15 0.88
C LEU A 417 -31.17 16.82 0.51
N LEU A 418 -32.02 17.03 1.52
CA LEU A 418 -33.28 17.75 1.38
C LEU A 418 -33.16 19.20 1.85
N GLU A 419 -34.13 20.03 1.47
CA GLU A 419 -34.21 21.45 1.84
C GLU A 419 -34.23 21.67 3.37
N ASP A 420 -34.78 20.72 4.14
CA ASP A 420 -34.79 20.76 5.61
C ASP A 420 -33.46 20.35 6.26
N GLY A 421 -32.44 20.07 5.45
CA GLY A 421 -31.11 19.62 5.88
C GLY A 421 -31.03 18.13 6.24
N SER A 422 -32.12 17.37 6.10
CA SER A 422 -32.14 15.93 6.35
C SER A 422 -31.61 15.13 5.16
N LEU A 423 -31.19 13.88 5.43
CA LEU A 423 -30.68 12.95 4.41
C LEU A 423 -31.67 11.81 4.15
N HIS A 424 -32.02 11.63 2.89
CA HIS A 424 -32.95 10.61 2.42
C HIS A 424 -32.33 9.64 1.41
N THR A 425 -32.99 8.50 1.23
CA THR A 425 -32.61 7.51 0.21
C THR A 425 -33.08 7.93 -1.17
N CYS A 426 -32.31 7.60 -2.20
CA CYS A 426 -32.72 7.76 -3.60
C CYS A 426 -33.79 6.71 -3.97
N GLN A 427 -35.07 6.96 -3.63
CA GLN A 427 -36.21 6.13 -4.00
C GLN A 427 -36.99 6.72 -5.16
N ARG A 428 -37.51 5.86 -6.05
CA ARG A 428 -38.30 6.26 -7.21
C ARG A 428 -39.59 6.99 -6.79
N GLY A 429 -39.88 8.11 -7.47
CA GLY A 429 -41.21 8.74 -7.50
C GLY A 429 -41.59 9.66 -6.33
N GLN A 430 -40.64 10.24 -5.58
CA GLN A 430 -40.99 11.08 -4.41
C GLN A 430 -40.15 12.36 -4.20
N VAL A 431 -39.32 12.79 -5.15
CA VAL A 431 -38.42 13.95 -4.98
C VAL A 431 -38.91 15.15 -5.80
N PHE A 432 -39.13 16.29 -5.14
CA PHE A 432 -39.71 17.52 -5.73
C PHE A 432 -38.70 18.67 -5.71
N LEU A 433 -38.85 19.62 -6.65
CA LEU A 433 -38.07 20.87 -6.67
C LEU A 433 -38.46 21.81 -5.52
N PRO A 434 -37.51 22.60 -4.99
CA PRO A 434 -37.84 23.69 -4.08
C PRO A 434 -38.65 24.81 -4.76
N GLY A 435 -39.54 25.46 -4.01
CA GLY A 435 -40.30 26.65 -4.47
C GLY A 435 -41.81 26.50 -4.65
N GLY A 436 -42.44 25.40 -4.23
CA GLY A 436 -43.89 25.15 -4.34
C GLY A 436 -44.65 24.98 -3.01
N SER A 437 -45.99 25.04 -3.07
CA SER A 437 -46.88 24.69 -1.96
C SER A 437 -47.01 23.17 -1.85
N HIS A 438 -46.08 22.55 -1.12
CA HIS A 438 -46.01 21.09 -0.98
C HIS A 438 -46.87 20.58 0.19
N ALA A 439 -47.51 19.42 -0.01
CA ALA A 439 -48.27 18.77 1.06
C ALA A 439 -47.32 18.16 2.12
N PRO A 440 -47.80 17.92 3.36
CA PRO A 440 -46.98 17.25 4.38
C PRO A 440 -46.58 15.84 3.93
N GLY A 441 -45.27 15.55 3.87
CA GLY A 441 -44.72 14.23 3.55
C GLY A 441 -44.04 14.10 2.18
N HIS A 442 -43.98 15.16 1.37
CA HIS A 442 -43.18 15.19 0.15
C HIS A 442 -41.69 15.47 0.46
N LEU A 443 -40.77 14.80 -0.25
CA LEU A 443 -39.34 15.02 -0.10
C LEU A 443 -38.91 16.14 -1.07
N ILE A 444 -38.46 17.27 -0.54
CA ILE A 444 -38.01 18.41 -1.33
C ILE A 444 -36.49 18.40 -1.37
N ILE A 445 -35.91 18.31 -2.56
CA ILE A 445 -34.44 18.32 -2.72
C ILE A 445 -33.88 19.71 -2.42
N ASP A 446 -32.66 19.76 -1.89
CA ASP A 446 -31.92 21.02 -1.75
C ASP A 446 -31.82 21.79 -3.09
N GLU A 447 -32.01 23.12 -3.04
CA GLU A 447 -32.07 23.99 -4.23
C GLU A 447 -30.77 23.97 -5.05
N VAL A 448 -29.62 23.91 -4.37
CA VAL A 448 -28.32 23.91 -5.03
C VAL A 448 -28.08 22.57 -5.72
N LEU A 449 -28.49 21.46 -5.09
CA LEU A 449 -28.45 20.13 -5.72
C LEU A 449 -29.39 20.03 -6.93
N ALA A 450 -30.58 20.62 -6.84
CA ALA A 450 -31.54 20.63 -7.94
C ALA A 450 -31.01 21.40 -9.17
N GLY A 451 -30.16 22.41 -8.95
CA GLY A 451 -29.51 23.18 -10.00
C GLY A 451 -28.32 22.48 -10.67
N ASP A 452 -27.78 21.39 -10.10
CA ASP A 452 -26.64 20.66 -10.67
C ASP A 452 -27.11 19.64 -11.72
N ALA A 453 -26.85 19.95 -13.00
CA ALA A 453 -27.21 19.10 -14.13
C ALA A 453 -26.65 17.66 -14.04
N ALA A 454 -25.49 17.46 -13.41
CA ALA A 454 -24.91 16.13 -13.24
C ALA A 454 -25.66 15.32 -12.17
N VAL A 455 -26.14 15.97 -11.11
CA VAL A 455 -26.97 15.35 -10.07
C VAL A 455 -28.34 15.01 -10.64
N VAL A 456 -28.97 15.92 -11.38
CA VAL A 456 -30.26 15.68 -12.05
C VAL A 456 -30.19 14.47 -13.00
N ALA A 457 -29.15 14.39 -13.83
CA ALA A 457 -28.94 13.25 -14.72
C ALA A 457 -28.71 11.93 -13.95
N ALA A 458 -28.00 11.98 -12.82
CA ALA A 458 -27.78 10.83 -11.95
C ALA A 458 -29.10 10.36 -11.28
N LEU A 459 -29.95 11.29 -10.84
CA LEU A 459 -31.27 10.98 -10.29
C LEU A 459 -32.20 10.37 -11.35
N ALA A 460 -32.21 10.93 -12.57
CA ALA A 460 -32.97 10.37 -13.68
C ALA A 460 -32.55 8.92 -14.00
N THR A 461 -31.24 8.63 -13.95
CA THR A 461 -30.69 7.26 -14.08
C THR A 461 -31.24 6.30 -13.02
N LEU A 462 -31.45 6.78 -11.80
CA LEU A 462 -32.02 5.99 -10.70
C LEU A 462 -33.54 5.82 -10.83
N GLY A 463 -34.17 6.45 -11.85
CA GLY A 463 -35.61 6.49 -12.05
C GLY A 463 -36.31 7.48 -11.12
N ILE A 464 -35.60 8.54 -10.73
CA ILE A 464 -36.12 9.63 -9.92
C ILE A 464 -36.31 10.82 -10.85
N GLU A 465 -37.57 11.04 -11.22
CA GLU A 465 -37.97 12.25 -11.93
C GLU A 465 -38.14 13.37 -10.90
N ILE A 466 -37.54 14.51 -11.20
CA ILE A 466 -37.68 15.73 -10.42
C ILE A 466 -38.90 16.46 -10.99
N PHE A 467 -39.99 16.51 -10.23
CA PHE A 467 -41.21 17.16 -10.68
C PHE A 467 -41.18 18.66 -10.33
N ASP A 468 -41.50 19.49 -11.32
CA ASP A 468 -42.13 20.79 -11.08
C ASP A 468 -43.64 20.60 -10.85
N GLN A 469 -44.36 21.65 -10.45
CA GLN A 469 -45.80 21.58 -10.16
C GLN A 469 -46.60 21.03 -11.35
N ALA A 470 -46.15 21.34 -12.57
CA ALA A 470 -46.77 20.93 -13.83
C ALA A 470 -46.51 19.44 -14.14
N GLY A 471 -45.31 18.95 -13.84
CA GLY A 471 -44.93 17.55 -13.93
C GLY A 471 -45.68 16.66 -12.95
N GLU A 472 -45.97 17.15 -11.73
CA GLU A 472 -46.79 16.44 -10.75
C GLU A 472 -48.18 16.13 -11.31
N LEU A 473 -48.83 17.13 -11.92
CA LEU A 473 -50.15 16.95 -12.54
C LEU A 473 -50.11 15.95 -13.71
N ARG A 474 -49.08 16.03 -14.57
CA ARG A 474 -48.89 15.07 -15.67
C ARG A 474 -48.70 13.64 -15.16
N SER A 475 -47.91 13.47 -14.10
CA SER A 475 -47.65 12.16 -13.49
C SER A 475 -48.91 11.53 -12.89
N GLU A 476 -49.71 12.30 -12.14
CA GLU A 476 -50.99 11.81 -11.56
C GLU A 476 -52.01 11.44 -12.64
N LEU A 477 -52.01 12.16 -13.78
CA LEU A 477 -52.86 11.84 -14.95
C LEU A 477 -52.40 10.59 -15.72
N ALA A 478 -51.13 10.21 -15.64
CA ALA A 478 -50.56 9.06 -16.33
C ALA A 478 -50.68 7.73 -15.53
N GLN A 479 -51.13 7.78 -14.27
CA GLN A 479 -51.31 6.58 -13.44
C GLN A 479 -52.52 5.74 -13.88
N ASP A 480 -52.41 4.41 -13.80
CA ASP A 480 -53.53 3.49 -13.99
C ASP A 480 -53.74 2.62 -12.73
N PRO A 481 -54.86 2.73 -12.00
CA PRO A 481 -56.00 3.63 -12.22
C PRO A 481 -55.75 5.06 -11.73
N ILE A 482 -56.27 6.06 -12.47
CA ILE A 482 -56.15 7.48 -12.13
C ILE A 482 -56.82 7.80 -10.79
N ARG A 483 -56.08 8.46 -9.90
CA ARG A 483 -56.55 8.94 -8.59
C ARG A 483 -57.02 10.39 -8.68
N TRP A 484 -58.28 10.59 -9.06
CA TRP A 484 -58.86 11.92 -9.30
C TRP A 484 -58.82 12.86 -8.09
N ASP A 485 -58.83 12.33 -6.86
CA ASP A 485 -58.63 13.11 -5.65
C ASP A 485 -57.27 13.84 -5.63
N ARG A 486 -56.23 13.19 -6.17
CA ARG A 486 -54.87 13.76 -6.28
C ARG A 486 -54.73 14.67 -7.48
N VAL A 487 -55.26 14.26 -8.64
CA VAL A 487 -55.25 15.08 -9.87
C VAL A 487 -55.81 16.49 -9.62
N TRP A 488 -56.97 16.59 -8.98
CA TRP A 488 -57.57 17.89 -8.65
C TRP A 488 -56.79 18.66 -7.57
N ALA A 489 -56.12 17.96 -6.64
CA ALA A 489 -55.25 18.62 -5.68
C ALA A 489 -53.98 19.18 -6.34
N SER A 490 -53.40 18.47 -7.31
CA SER A 490 -52.22 18.89 -8.06
C SER A 490 -52.54 19.97 -9.11
N SER A 491 -53.73 19.96 -9.72
CA SER A 491 -54.13 21.03 -10.66
C SER A 491 -54.21 22.38 -9.96
N ARG A 492 -54.73 22.44 -8.73
CA ARG A 492 -54.84 23.67 -7.93
C ARG A 492 -53.50 24.29 -7.54
N LYS A 493 -52.39 23.56 -7.67
CA LYS A 493 -51.05 24.08 -7.43
C LYS A 493 -50.52 24.90 -8.61
N ASN A 494 -51.00 24.60 -9.82
CA ASN A 494 -50.59 25.25 -11.06
C ASN A 494 -51.52 26.43 -11.37
N ASP A 495 -51.11 27.30 -12.30
CA ASP A 495 -52.03 28.32 -12.80
C ASP A 495 -53.17 27.69 -13.65
N LEU A 496 -54.26 28.45 -13.85
CA LEU A 496 -55.44 27.97 -14.57
C LEU A 496 -55.11 27.58 -16.02
N THR A 497 -54.24 28.33 -16.68
CA THR A 497 -53.92 28.16 -18.11
C THR A 497 -53.06 26.92 -18.32
N GLU A 498 -52.09 26.71 -17.43
CA GLU A 498 -51.17 25.59 -17.38
C GLU A 498 -51.91 24.30 -17.04
N SER A 499 -52.77 24.31 -16.01
CA SER A 499 -53.63 23.16 -15.68
C SER A 499 -54.51 22.75 -16.87
N ALA A 500 -55.16 23.73 -17.51
CA ALA A 500 -56.00 23.47 -18.69
C ALA A 500 -55.20 22.91 -19.87
N ALA A 501 -53.97 23.41 -20.08
CA ALA A 501 -53.07 22.90 -21.10
C ALA A 501 -52.67 21.45 -20.83
N ILE A 502 -52.31 21.12 -19.58
CA ILE A 502 -51.92 19.77 -19.17
C ILE A 502 -53.06 18.77 -19.31
N PHE A 503 -54.28 19.12 -18.90
CA PHE A 503 -55.44 18.26 -19.09
C PHE A 503 -55.69 17.96 -20.57
N ARG A 504 -55.57 18.97 -21.46
CA ARG A 504 -55.71 18.79 -22.91
C ARG A 504 -54.55 17.99 -23.51
N GLU A 505 -53.34 18.19 -23.03
CA GLU A 505 -52.13 17.49 -23.48
C GLU A 505 -52.23 15.98 -23.18
N VAL A 506 -52.57 15.62 -21.94
CA VAL A 506 -52.51 14.22 -21.47
C VAL A 506 -53.77 13.43 -21.83
N LEU A 507 -54.95 14.03 -21.73
CA LEU A 507 -56.22 13.35 -22.04
C LEU A 507 -56.64 13.50 -23.52
N GLY A 508 -55.96 14.39 -24.26
CA GLY A 508 -56.14 14.57 -25.70
C GLY A 508 -57.58 14.88 -26.12
N ASP A 509 -57.97 14.35 -27.28
CA ASP A 509 -59.33 14.52 -27.84
C ASP A 509 -60.44 13.89 -26.98
N ARG A 510 -60.07 13.03 -26.03
CA ARG A 510 -61.01 12.33 -25.13
C ARG A 510 -61.12 12.98 -23.75
N LEU A 511 -60.65 14.22 -23.61
CA LEU A 511 -60.72 15.00 -22.36
C LEU A 511 -62.08 14.88 -21.64
N LEU A 512 -63.19 15.11 -22.35
CA LEU A 512 -64.53 15.08 -21.74
C LEU A 512 -65.03 13.67 -21.40
N GLU A 513 -64.42 12.64 -21.98
CA GLU A 513 -64.76 11.23 -21.73
C GLU A 513 -63.92 10.61 -20.61
N ASP A 514 -62.70 11.09 -20.42
CA ASP A 514 -61.72 10.51 -19.51
C ASP A 514 -61.56 11.34 -18.23
N LEU A 515 -61.76 12.67 -18.27
CA LEU A 515 -61.80 13.53 -17.07
C LEU A 515 -62.92 13.07 -16.12
N ARG A 516 -62.65 13.07 -14.80
CA ARG A 516 -63.69 12.81 -13.80
C ARG A 516 -63.82 13.97 -12.82
N VAL A 517 -65.06 14.37 -12.58
CA VAL A 517 -65.48 15.42 -11.65
C VAL A 517 -66.31 14.76 -10.55
N ARG A 518 -66.14 15.21 -9.30
CA ARG A 518 -66.88 14.68 -8.16
C ARG A 518 -68.28 15.28 -8.12
N ASN A 519 -69.31 14.44 -8.10
CA ASN A 519 -70.67 14.90 -7.89
C ASN A 519 -70.99 15.04 -6.38
N TYR A 520 -72.10 15.68 -6.05
CA TYR A 520 -72.53 15.93 -4.67
C TYR A 520 -72.83 14.63 -3.88
N ALA A 521 -73.11 13.52 -4.58
CA ALA A 521 -73.22 12.19 -3.98
C ALA A 521 -71.86 11.54 -3.66
N GLY A 522 -70.75 12.15 -4.07
CA GLY A 522 -69.38 11.72 -3.81
C GLY A 522 -68.78 10.78 -4.87
N HIS A 523 -69.48 10.55 -5.98
CA HIS A 523 -69.05 9.70 -7.09
C HIS A 523 -68.28 10.50 -8.15
N TRP A 524 -67.30 9.86 -8.79
CA TRP A 524 -66.54 10.39 -9.91
C TRP A 524 -67.29 10.17 -11.23
N ARG A 525 -67.62 11.26 -11.94
CA ARG A 525 -68.46 11.25 -13.16
C ARG A 525 -67.79 12.03 -14.29
N VAL A 526 -68.14 11.71 -15.54
CA VAL A 526 -67.71 12.51 -16.71
C VAL A 526 -68.34 13.90 -16.66
N PRO A 527 -67.63 14.96 -17.08
CA PRO A 527 -68.17 16.32 -17.16
C PRO A 527 -69.52 16.39 -17.87
N ASN A 528 -69.70 15.64 -18.96
CA ASN A 528 -70.94 15.64 -19.76
C ASN A 528 -72.15 15.02 -19.06
N SER A 529 -71.99 14.43 -17.87
CA SER A 529 -73.06 13.79 -17.09
C SER A 529 -73.44 14.54 -15.82
N VAL A 530 -72.81 15.70 -15.58
CA VAL A 530 -73.03 16.53 -14.39
C VAL A 530 -73.21 18.00 -14.79
N PHE A 531 -73.86 18.77 -13.93
CA PHE A 531 -74.19 20.17 -14.12
C PHE A 531 -73.58 20.99 -12.99
N LEU A 532 -73.12 22.20 -13.33
CA LEU A 532 -72.77 23.22 -12.34
C LEU A 532 -74.04 23.75 -11.66
N PRO A 533 -73.94 24.21 -10.39
CA PRO A 533 -75.06 24.79 -9.67
C PRO A 533 -75.63 26.01 -10.41
N GLY A 534 -76.96 26.07 -10.55
CA GLY A 534 -77.62 27.14 -11.30
C GLY A 534 -79.13 27.14 -11.16
N LEU A 535 -79.84 27.81 -12.07
CA LEU A 535 -81.30 27.95 -12.02
C LEU A 535 -82.06 26.62 -12.16
N VAL A 536 -81.44 25.63 -12.81
CA VAL A 536 -82.05 24.32 -13.11
C VAL A 536 -81.72 23.28 -12.05
N VAL A 537 -80.50 23.33 -11.50
CA VAL A 537 -79.96 22.36 -10.53
C VAL A 537 -79.61 23.10 -9.23
N PRO A 538 -80.38 22.90 -8.15
CA PRO A 538 -80.17 23.59 -6.87
C PRO A 538 -78.79 23.29 -6.27
N ALA A 539 -78.09 24.34 -5.82
CA ALA A 539 -76.75 24.25 -5.25
C ALA A 539 -76.67 23.49 -3.90
N ASP A 540 -77.82 23.30 -3.24
CA ASP A 540 -77.92 22.63 -1.94
C ASP A 540 -77.96 21.10 -2.02
N GLY A 541 -78.03 20.54 -3.24
CA GLY A 541 -78.14 19.09 -3.43
C GLY A 541 -79.46 18.52 -2.90
N SER A 542 -80.54 19.31 -2.81
CA SER A 542 -81.83 18.84 -2.30
C SER A 542 -82.50 17.79 -3.20
N ARG A 543 -82.32 17.88 -4.52
CA ARG A 543 -83.00 17.01 -5.50
C ARG A 543 -82.03 16.24 -6.41
N ASP A 544 -81.03 16.92 -6.96
CA ASP A 544 -80.28 16.44 -8.13
C ASP A 544 -78.84 16.03 -7.79
N ARG A 545 -78.63 15.41 -6.62
CA ARG A 545 -77.30 15.12 -6.03
C ARG A 545 -76.36 14.31 -6.91
N ASP A 546 -76.90 13.40 -7.72
CA ASP A 546 -76.11 12.55 -8.61
C ASP A 546 -75.64 13.29 -9.87
N PHE A 547 -76.28 14.39 -10.21
CA PHE A 547 -76.01 15.19 -11.41
C PHE A 547 -75.41 16.55 -11.08
N LEU A 548 -75.31 16.95 -9.81
CA LEU A 548 -74.69 18.19 -9.38
C LEU A 548 -73.20 17.99 -9.11
N VAL A 549 -72.34 18.82 -9.72
CA VAL A 549 -70.90 18.92 -9.34
C VAL A 549 -70.80 19.35 -7.87
N ASP A 550 -69.99 18.66 -7.07
CA ASP A 550 -69.80 18.98 -5.65
C ASP A 550 -69.21 20.40 -5.49
N PRO A 551 -70.01 21.39 -5.06
CA PRO A 551 -69.58 22.78 -5.02
C PRO A 551 -68.60 23.04 -3.86
N ARG A 552 -68.49 22.12 -2.89
CA ARG A 552 -67.52 22.22 -1.80
C ARG A 552 -66.18 21.66 -2.23
N PHE A 553 -66.17 20.52 -2.93
CA PHE A 553 -64.94 19.92 -3.41
C PHE A 553 -64.32 20.70 -4.57
N HIS A 554 -65.13 21.17 -5.52
CA HIS A 554 -64.68 21.87 -6.74
C HIS A 554 -64.73 23.39 -6.65
N GLN A 555 -64.87 23.97 -5.46
CA GLN A 555 -64.99 25.43 -5.29
C GLN A 555 -63.88 26.23 -6.00
N GLN A 556 -62.65 25.70 -5.99
CA GLN A 556 -61.47 26.32 -6.60
C GLN A 556 -61.28 25.94 -8.08
N ASP A 557 -62.09 25.01 -8.59
CA ASP A 557 -61.96 24.46 -9.94
C ASP A 557 -63.05 24.99 -10.88
N LEU A 558 -63.98 25.82 -10.38
CA LEU A 558 -65.16 26.28 -11.13
C LEU A 558 -64.85 27.12 -12.37
N GLU A 559 -63.69 27.79 -12.43
CA GLU A 559 -63.24 28.50 -13.64
C GLU A 559 -62.57 27.56 -14.65
N LEU A 560 -62.10 26.40 -14.19
CA LEU A 560 -61.46 25.38 -15.02
C LEU A 560 -62.49 24.39 -15.61
N LEU A 561 -63.55 24.12 -14.85
CA LEU A 561 -64.72 23.30 -15.22
C LEU A 561 -65.75 24.09 -16.04
#